data_AF-A0A645FWY8-F1
#
_entry.id   AF-A0A645FWY8-F1
#
_cell.length_a   1.000
_cell.length_b   1.000
_cell.length_c   1.000
_cell.angle_alpha   90.00
_cell.angle_beta   90.00
_cell.angle_gamma   90.00
#
_symmetry.space_group_name_H-M   'P 1'
#
loop_
_entity.id
_entity.type
_entity.pdbx_description
1 polymer ?
#
loop_
_entity_poly.entity_id
_entity_poly.type
_entity_poly.pdbx_seq_one_letter_code
_entity_poly.pdbx_strand_id
1 'polypeptide(L)'
;MQPITQALSSIHSESYTSENASVGLLEIDDLFDLLAGKDKAHDDEVRRLDREKQEAQKQYEQAQTQVSRLTDHRKKEIDPDAYALFLTGISRLTKTQREIFSLYLDGKKGKEIIELRSFSINALKYHNKEIYGKLGVSSLKELLMYAALMKQDEERNGKG
;
A
#
# COMPACT_ATOMS: atom_id res chain seq x y z
N MET A 1 25.38 -22.65 27.05
CA MET A 1 24.50 -23.56 26.29
C MET A 1 24.53 -24.92 26.99
N GLN A 2 23.53 -25.47 27.67
CA GLN A 2 22.20 -25.01 28.11
C GLN A 2 21.81 -25.83 29.38
N PRO A 3 21.66 -25.20 30.56
CA PRO A 3 21.29 -25.89 31.82
C PRO A 3 19.88 -26.49 31.84
N ILE A 4 18.96 -25.99 30.99
CA ILE A 4 17.57 -26.48 30.79
C ILE A 4 17.50 -27.98 30.48
N THR A 5 18.57 -28.56 29.90
CA THR A 5 18.61 -29.98 29.57
C THR A 5 18.68 -30.88 30.80
N GLN A 6 19.11 -30.35 31.95
CA GLN A 6 19.46 -31.14 33.12
C GLN A 6 18.27 -31.41 34.06
N ALA A 7 17.41 -30.43 34.36
CA ALA A 7 16.19 -30.70 35.12
C ALA A 7 15.16 -31.52 34.33
N LEU A 8 14.98 -31.23 33.03
CA LEU A 8 14.07 -31.98 32.14
C LEU A 8 14.52 -33.45 31.96
N SER A 9 15.82 -33.68 31.78
CA SER A 9 16.35 -35.06 31.72
C SER A 9 16.24 -35.79 33.05
N SER A 10 16.34 -35.09 34.18
CA SER A 10 16.14 -35.67 35.51
C SER A 10 14.68 -36.07 35.77
N ILE A 11 13.68 -35.36 35.20
CA ILE A 11 12.25 -35.72 35.32
C ILE A 11 12.01 -36.98 34.50
N HIS A 12 12.54 -36.99 33.28
CA HIS A 12 12.39 -38.10 32.35
C HIS A 12 13.09 -39.38 32.84
N SER A 13 14.11 -39.25 33.70
CA SER A 13 14.84 -40.38 34.30
C SER A 13 14.43 -40.71 35.75
N GLU A 14 13.33 -40.13 36.24
CA GLU A 14 12.77 -40.34 37.60
C GLU A 14 13.77 -40.14 38.76
N SER A 15 14.89 -39.46 38.52
CA SER A 15 16.01 -39.29 39.46
C SER A 15 15.95 -37.95 40.19
N TYR A 16 14.75 -37.58 40.67
CA TYR A 16 14.50 -36.30 41.33
C TYR A 16 15.01 -36.29 42.79
N THR A 17 16.00 -35.45 43.07
CA THR A 17 16.58 -35.26 44.41
C THR A 17 16.36 -33.83 44.89
N SER A 18 16.42 -33.62 46.21
CA SER A 18 16.25 -32.29 46.82
C SER A 18 17.30 -31.26 46.36
N GLU A 19 18.50 -31.71 45.96
CA GLU A 19 19.53 -30.83 45.37
C GLU A 19 19.14 -30.38 43.96
N ASN A 20 18.64 -31.31 43.13
CA ASN A 20 18.15 -31.04 41.76
C ASN A 20 16.90 -30.14 41.75
N ALA A 21 16.09 -30.16 42.81
CA ALA A 21 14.95 -29.26 42.97
C ALA A 21 15.36 -27.78 43.13
N SER A 22 16.48 -27.50 43.83
CA SER A 22 17.00 -26.14 43.94
C SER A 22 17.61 -25.64 42.63
N VAL A 23 18.27 -26.54 41.88
CA VAL A 23 18.82 -26.26 40.55
C VAL A 23 17.68 -25.98 39.56
N GLY A 24 16.59 -26.77 39.59
CA GLY A 24 15.40 -26.53 38.76
C GLY A 24 14.65 -25.24 39.08
N LEU A 25 14.72 -24.72 40.31
CA LEU A 25 14.09 -23.44 40.68
C LEU A 25 14.89 -22.24 40.15
N LEU A 26 16.23 -22.31 40.19
CA LEU A 26 17.12 -21.34 39.54
C LEU A 26 16.98 -21.35 38.00
N GLU A 27 16.75 -22.52 37.39
CA GLU A 27 16.51 -22.66 35.95
C GLU A 27 15.20 -21.98 35.48
N ILE A 28 14.20 -21.94 36.35
CA ILE A 28 12.91 -21.29 36.07
C ILE A 28 13.06 -19.76 36.11
N ASP A 29 13.84 -19.23 37.06
CA ASP A 29 14.14 -17.79 37.14
C ASP A 29 14.92 -17.31 35.91
N ASP A 30 15.94 -18.07 35.45
CA ASP A 30 16.69 -17.78 34.22
C ASP A 30 15.78 -17.77 32.96
N LEU A 31 14.76 -18.64 32.92
CA LEU A 31 13.78 -18.68 31.84
C LEU A 31 12.85 -17.46 31.89
N PHE A 32 12.39 -17.05 33.07
CA PHE A 32 11.58 -15.85 33.23
C PHE A 32 12.34 -14.58 32.85
N ASP A 33 13.62 -14.47 33.21
CA ASP A 33 14.47 -13.34 32.81
C ASP A 33 14.66 -13.28 31.28
N LEU A 34 14.87 -14.44 30.63
CA LEU A 34 14.96 -14.53 29.18
C LEU A 34 13.64 -14.15 28.48
N LEU A 35 12.51 -14.64 29.00
CA LEU A 35 11.18 -14.33 28.46
C LEU A 35 10.85 -12.85 28.66
N ALA A 36 11.08 -12.29 29.85
CA ALA A 36 10.90 -10.87 30.11
C ALA A 36 11.79 -10.01 29.20
N GLY A 37 13.02 -10.45 28.93
CA GLY A 37 13.91 -9.81 27.96
C GLY A 37 13.34 -9.82 26.54
N LYS A 38 12.77 -10.95 26.10
CA LYS A 38 12.13 -11.07 24.78
C LYS A 38 10.84 -10.27 24.67
N ASP A 39 9.99 -10.30 25.69
CA ASP A 39 8.74 -9.54 25.74
C ASP A 39 9.02 -8.05 25.67
N LYS A 40 10.01 -7.58 26.45
CA LYS A 40 10.47 -6.19 26.38
C LYS A 40 11.00 -5.81 25.00
N ALA A 41 11.84 -6.67 24.39
CA ALA A 41 12.39 -6.41 23.06
C ALA A 41 11.28 -6.37 21.99
N HIS A 42 10.28 -7.24 22.08
CA HIS A 42 9.13 -7.25 21.20
C HIS A 42 8.27 -6.00 21.38
N ASP A 43 7.99 -5.61 22.62
CA ASP A 43 7.24 -4.39 22.94
C ASP A 43 7.94 -3.14 22.40
N ASP A 44 9.26 -3.06 22.54
CA ASP A 44 10.06 -1.96 22.00
C ASP A 44 10.04 -1.94 20.46
N GLU A 45 10.07 -3.11 19.81
CA GLU A 45 9.95 -3.23 18.36
C GLU A 45 8.56 -2.80 17.86
N VAL A 46 7.48 -3.24 18.52
CA VAL A 46 6.12 -2.81 18.20
C VAL A 46 5.99 -1.29 18.33
N ARG A 47 6.51 -0.71 19.41
CA ARG A 47 6.51 0.76 19.61
C ARG A 47 7.33 1.50 18.57
N ARG A 48 8.38 0.88 18.01
CA ARG A 48 9.17 1.46 16.92
C ARG A 48 8.36 1.45 15.62
N LEU A 49 7.81 0.29 15.27
CA LEU A 49 6.99 0.13 14.07
C LEU A 49 5.76 1.03 14.09
N ASP A 50 5.10 1.21 15.24
CA ASP A 50 3.97 2.12 15.37
C ASP A 50 4.37 3.58 15.12
N ARG A 51 5.55 4.00 15.61
CA ARG A 51 6.08 5.34 15.35
C ARG A 51 6.41 5.53 13.86
N GLU A 52 7.11 4.58 13.25
CA GLU A 52 7.42 4.63 11.81
C GLU A 52 6.15 4.68 10.97
N LYS A 53 5.14 3.86 11.32
CA LYS A 53 3.84 3.87 10.66
C LYS A 53 3.12 5.22 10.81
N GLN A 54 3.12 5.81 12.00
CA GLN A 54 2.51 7.12 12.22
C GLN A 54 3.23 8.23 11.43
N GLU A 55 4.56 8.21 11.38
CA GLU A 55 5.34 9.16 10.59
C GLU A 55 5.08 9.00 9.09
N ALA A 56 5.08 7.77 8.58
CA ALA A 56 4.76 7.47 7.19
C ALA A 56 3.33 7.91 6.84
N GLN A 57 2.36 7.65 7.72
CA GLN A 57 0.98 8.07 7.55
C GLN A 57 0.86 9.61 7.50
N LYS A 58 1.54 10.32 8.40
CA LYS A 58 1.56 11.78 8.41
C LYS A 58 2.18 12.35 7.12
N GLN A 59 3.28 11.77 6.65
CA GLN A 59 3.91 12.17 5.39
C GLN A 59 2.97 11.93 4.20
N TYR A 60 2.27 10.80 4.19
CA TYR A 60 1.29 10.47 3.16
C TYR A 60 0.12 11.48 3.13
N GLU A 61 -0.45 11.81 4.29
CA GLU A 61 -1.52 12.81 4.42
C GLU A 61 -1.08 14.21 3.99
N GLN A 62 0.15 14.60 4.35
CA GLN A 62 0.75 15.87 3.91
C GLN A 62 0.91 15.90 2.39
N ALA A 63 1.42 14.83 1.79
CA ALA A 63 1.57 14.71 0.34
C ALA A 63 0.21 14.76 -0.37
N GLN A 64 -0.80 14.03 0.13
CA GLN A 64 -2.17 14.09 -0.40
C GLN A 64 -2.75 15.51 -0.35
N THR A 65 -2.55 16.22 0.76
CA THR A 65 -3.03 17.61 0.91
C THR A 65 -2.39 18.55 -0.10
N GLN A 66 -1.06 18.44 -0.32
CA GLN A 66 -0.35 19.25 -1.32
C GLN A 66 -0.84 18.95 -2.73
N VAL A 67 -1.02 17.67 -3.07
CA VAL A 67 -1.59 17.24 -4.35
C VAL A 67 -2.99 17.82 -4.53
N SER A 68 -3.84 17.78 -3.51
CA SER A 68 -5.19 18.34 -3.59
C SER A 68 -5.18 19.84 -3.91
N ARG A 69 -4.34 20.62 -3.22
CA ARG A 69 -4.23 22.07 -3.46
C ARG A 69 -3.76 22.39 -4.88
N LEU A 70 -2.73 21.68 -5.36
CA LEU A 70 -2.22 21.85 -6.72
C LEU A 70 -3.30 21.54 -7.77
N THR A 71 -4.09 20.51 -7.52
CA THR A 71 -5.21 20.13 -8.37
C THR A 71 -6.32 21.17 -8.37
N ASP A 72 -6.73 21.69 -7.21
CA ASP A 72 -7.75 22.74 -7.09
C ASP A 72 -7.32 24.05 -7.77
N HIS A 73 -6.04 24.42 -7.71
CA HIS A 73 -5.51 25.56 -8.45
C HIS A 73 -5.60 25.34 -9.97
N ARG A 74 -5.24 24.13 -10.44
CA ARG A 74 -5.34 23.79 -11.87
C ARG A 74 -6.78 23.65 -12.35
N LYS A 75 -7.74 23.25 -11.51
CA LYS A 75 -9.18 23.25 -11.86
C LYS A 75 -9.65 24.60 -12.40
N LYS A 76 -9.11 25.71 -11.89
CA LYS A 76 -9.46 27.06 -12.36
C LYS A 76 -9.00 27.36 -13.78
N GLU A 77 -8.00 26.61 -14.28
CA GLU A 77 -7.46 26.74 -15.63
C GLU A 77 -8.09 25.75 -16.61
N ILE A 78 -8.95 24.84 -16.13
CA ILE A 78 -9.53 23.78 -16.94
C ILE A 78 -10.86 24.28 -17.51
N ASP A 79 -11.00 24.11 -18.82
CA ASP A 79 -12.24 24.35 -19.53
C ASP A 79 -13.33 23.37 -19.02
N PRO A 80 -14.44 23.88 -18.44
CA PRO A 80 -15.54 23.04 -17.97
C PRO A 80 -16.13 22.15 -19.07
N ASP A 81 -16.18 22.62 -20.31
CA ASP A 81 -16.75 21.87 -21.43
C ASP A 81 -15.84 20.70 -21.82
N ALA A 82 -14.52 20.91 -21.78
CA ALA A 82 -13.54 19.86 -22.01
C ALA A 82 -13.60 18.78 -20.92
N TYR A 83 -13.79 19.16 -19.66
CA TYR A 83 -13.95 18.21 -18.56
C TYR A 83 -15.29 17.45 -18.63
N ALA A 84 -16.39 18.12 -19.01
CA ALA A 84 -17.66 17.45 -19.24
C ALA A 84 -17.59 16.43 -20.39
N LEU A 85 -16.87 16.75 -21.47
CA LEU A 85 -16.59 15.82 -22.56
C LEU A 85 -15.78 14.61 -22.08
N PHE A 86 -14.79 14.82 -21.20
CA PHE A 86 -14.03 13.73 -20.58
C PHE A 86 -14.94 12.76 -19.81
N LEU A 87 -15.78 13.29 -18.90
CA LEU A 87 -16.68 12.47 -18.07
C LEU A 87 -17.66 11.66 -18.93
N THR A 88 -18.28 12.29 -19.92
CA THR A 88 -19.19 11.60 -20.84
C THR A 88 -18.45 10.58 -21.72
N GLY A 89 -17.23 10.90 -22.14
CA GLY A 89 -16.35 10.05 -22.93
C GLY A 89 -15.98 8.73 -22.25
N ILE A 90 -15.86 8.70 -20.91
CA ILE A 90 -15.54 7.48 -20.16
C ILE A 90 -16.57 6.37 -20.42
N SER A 91 -17.85 6.72 -20.55
CA SER A 91 -18.91 5.74 -20.83
C SER A 91 -18.76 5.08 -22.22
N ARG A 92 -18.06 5.75 -23.16
CA ARG A 92 -17.90 5.34 -24.55
C ARG A 92 -16.66 4.45 -24.77
N LEU A 93 -15.84 4.25 -23.74
CA LEU A 93 -14.68 3.36 -23.81
C LEU A 93 -15.13 1.90 -23.97
N THR A 94 -14.51 1.19 -24.90
CA THR A 94 -14.69 -0.27 -25.02
C THR A 94 -14.10 -0.98 -23.80
N LYS A 95 -14.40 -2.28 -23.63
CA LYS A 95 -13.84 -3.08 -22.55
C LYS A 95 -12.30 -2.97 -22.48
N THR A 96 -11.62 -3.17 -23.59
CA THR A 96 -10.15 -3.06 -23.66
C THR A 96 -9.64 -1.67 -23.35
N GLN A 97 -10.31 -0.63 -23.86
CA GLN A 97 -9.93 0.76 -23.59
C GLN A 97 -10.11 1.12 -22.12
N ARG A 98 -11.20 0.66 -21.49
CA ARG A 98 -11.46 0.84 -20.06
C ARG A 98 -10.40 0.15 -19.20
N GLU A 99 -9.98 -1.05 -19.59
CA GLU A 99 -8.93 -1.77 -18.88
C GLU A 99 -7.57 -1.06 -18.99
N ILE A 100 -7.19 -0.57 -20.18
CA ILE A 100 -5.98 0.25 -20.35
C ILE A 100 -6.06 1.54 -19.53
N PHE A 101 -7.21 2.22 -19.58
CA PHE A 101 -7.47 3.41 -18.78
C PHE A 101 -7.30 3.12 -17.28
N SER A 102 -7.90 2.04 -16.77
CA SER A 102 -7.74 1.61 -15.37
C SER A 102 -6.29 1.37 -15.00
N LEU A 103 -5.52 0.68 -15.84
CA LEU A 103 -4.09 0.45 -15.60
C LEU A 103 -3.30 1.76 -15.49
N TYR A 104 -3.65 2.78 -16.27
CA TYR A 104 -3.06 4.11 -16.10
C TYR A 104 -3.45 4.76 -14.77
N LEU A 105 -4.69 4.58 -14.31
CA LEU A 105 -5.12 5.08 -12.99
C LEU A 105 -4.43 4.37 -11.83
N ASP A 106 -3.99 3.13 -12.05
CA ASP A 106 -3.18 2.34 -11.11
C ASP A 106 -1.68 2.68 -11.20
N GLY A 107 -1.30 3.68 -12.00
CA GLY A 107 0.06 4.16 -12.14
C GLY A 107 0.96 3.34 -13.07
N LYS A 108 0.39 2.39 -13.84
CA LYS A 108 1.17 1.58 -14.80
C LYS A 108 1.64 2.42 -15.98
N LYS A 109 2.90 2.22 -16.37
CA LYS A 109 3.51 2.83 -17.55
C LYS A 109 3.19 2.02 -18.80
N GLY A 110 3.33 2.62 -19.98
CA GLY A 110 3.02 1.96 -21.25
C GLY A 110 3.76 0.63 -21.47
N LYS A 111 5.02 0.53 -21.01
CA LYS A 111 5.79 -0.73 -21.07
C LYS A 111 5.16 -1.83 -20.18
N GLU A 112 4.78 -1.48 -18.96
CA GLU A 112 4.11 -2.41 -18.04
C GLU A 112 2.75 -2.85 -18.58
N ILE A 113 1.99 -1.96 -19.21
CA ILE A 113 0.70 -2.29 -19.83
C ILE A 113 0.87 -3.26 -21.00
N ILE A 114 1.90 -3.04 -21.83
CA ILE A 114 2.27 -3.93 -22.93
C ILE A 114 2.54 -5.34 -22.40
N GLU A 115 3.33 -5.45 -21.33
CA GLU A 115 3.68 -6.72 -20.70
C GLU A 115 2.45 -7.40 -20.06
N LEU A 116 1.72 -6.68 -19.21
CA LEU A 116 0.54 -7.19 -18.47
C LEU A 116 -0.57 -7.67 -19.40
N ARG A 117 -0.74 -7.03 -20.56
CA ARG A 117 -1.80 -7.35 -21.52
C ARG A 117 -1.31 -8.13 -22.73
N SER A 118 -0.01 -8.42 -22.80
CA SER A 118 0.65 -9.02 -23.96
C SER A 118 0.31 -8.29 -25.27
N PHE A 119 0.21 -6.96 -25.23
CA PHE A 119 -0.03 -6.15 -26.42
C PHE A 119 1.25 -5.92 -27.19
N SER A 120 1.12 -5.62 -28.49
CA SER A 120 2.22 -4.98 -29.21
C SER A 120 2.27 -3.48 -28.90
N ILE A 121 3.45 -2.86 -29.10
CA ILE A 121 3.62 -1.40 -28.96
C ILE A 121 2.60 -0.65 -29.84
N ASN A 122 2.37 -1.13 -31.07
CA ASN A 122 1.45 -0.49 -32.01
C ASN A 122 -0.02 -0.63 -31.57
N ALA A 123 -0.40 -1.77 -31.00
CA ALA A 123 -1.74 -1.96 -30.44
C ALA A 123 -1.99 -0.99 -29.27
N LEU A 124 -1.03 -0.84 -28.35
CA LEU A 124 -1.18 0.14 -27.27
C LEU A 124 -1.26 1.58 -27.79
N LYS A 125 -0.43 1.96 -28.78
CA LYS A 125 -0.51 3.28 -29.42
C LYS A 125 -1.88 3.54 -30.04
N TYR A 126 -2.44 2.56 -30.74
CA TYR A 126 -3.77 2.64 -31.33
C TYR A 126 -4.84 2.85 -30.25
N HIS A 127 -4.84 2.00 -29.21
CA HIS A 127 -5.80 2.16 -28.12
C HIS A 127 -5.66 3.50 -27.40
N ASN A 128 -4.44 3.99 -27.18
CA ASN A 128 -4.22 5.30 -26.58
C ASN A 128 -4.79 6.42 -27.44
N LYS A 129 -4.59 6.38 -28.76
CA LYS A 129 -5.19 7.35 -29.68
C LYS A 129 -6.72 7.35 -29.58
N GLU A 130 -7.32 6.17 -29.56
CA GLU A 130 -8.78 6.03 -29.44
C GLU A 130 -9.31 6.49 -28.08
N ILE A 131 -8.58 6.19 -26.99
CA ILE A 131 -8.92 6.66 -25.64
C ILE A 131 -8.87 8.18 -25.61
N TYR A 132 -7.78 8.78 -26.08
CA TYR A 132 -7.59 10.23 -26.10
C TYR A 132 -8.67 10.94 -26.91
N GLY A 133 -8.98 10.44 -28.11
CA GLY A 133 -10.06 10.97 -28.94
C GLY A 133 -11.44 10.89 -28.28
N LYS A 134 -11.75 9.77 -27.59
CA LYS A 134 -13.03 9.61 -26.90
C LYS A 134 -13.17 10.47 -25.65
N LEU A 135 -12.06 10.66 -24.94
CA LEU A 135 -12.01 11.43 -23.69
C LEU A 135 -11.78 12.93 -23.92
N GLY A 136 -11.57 13.37 -25.17
CA GLY A 136 -11.31 14.78 -25.49
C GLY A 136 -9.99 15.29 -24.91
N VAL A 137 -9.01 14.41 -24.70
CA VAL A 137 -7.69 14.76 -24.15
C VAL A 137 -6.60 14.58 -25.21
N SER A 138 -5.55 15.37 -25.11
CA SER A 138 -4.42 15.38 -26.06
C SER A 138 -3.22 14.55 -25.59
N SER A 139 -3.16 14.22 -24.29
CA SER A 139 -1.98 13.59 -23.70
C SER A 139 -2.31 12.73 -22.48
N LEU A 140 -1.35 11.84 -22.13
CA LEU A 140 -1.44 11.05 -20.89
C LEU A 140 -1.47 11.96 -19.65
N LYS A 141 -0.72 13.08 -19.67
CA LYS A 141 -0.70 14.04 -18.56
C LYS A 141 -2.08 14.65 -18.34
N GLU A 142 -2.78 14.99 -19.42
CA GLU A 142 -4.14 15.55 -19.37
C GLU A 142 -5.15 14.48 -18.94
N LEU A 143 -5.05 13.27 -19.46
CA LEU A 143 -5.85 12.12 -19.02
C LEU A 143 -5.74 11.89 -17.50
N LEU A 144 -4.51 11.82 -16.98
CA LEU A 144 -4.27 11.60 -15.56
C LEU A 144 -4.70 12.79 -14.71
N MET A 145 -4.58 14.02 -15.24
CA MET A 145 -5.10 15.21 -14.58
C MET A 145 -6.62 15.12 -14.43
N TYR A 146 -7.37 14.94 -15.51
CA TYR A 146 -8.83 14.86 -15.47
C TYR A 146 -9.31 13.67 -14.63
N ALA A 147 -8.62 12.54 -14.69
CA ALA A 147 -8.94 11.41 -13.82
C ALA A 147 -8.72 11.71 -12.33
N ALA A 148 -7.70 12.51 -11.98
CA ALA A 148 -7.49 12.96 -10.60
C ALA A 148 -8.62 13.91 -10.14
N LEU A 149 -9.12 14.78 -11.02
CA LEU A 149 -10.29 15.63 -10.71
C LEU A 149 -11.53 14.78 -10.45
N MET A 150 -11.76 13.78 -11.30
CA MET A 150 -12.89 12.86 -11.21
C MET A 150 -12.89 12.14 -9.87
N LYS A 151 -11.74 11.59 -9.44
CA LYS A 151 -11.61 10.96 -8.12
C LYS A 151 -11.90 11.92 -6.97
N GLN A 152 -11.43 13.16 -7.05
CA GLN A 152 -11.73 14.17 -6.01
C GLN A 152 -13.21 14.56 -5.98
N ASP A 153 -13.87 14.65 -7.13
CA ASP A 153 -15.29 14.97 -7.21
C ASP A 153 -16.13 13.80 -6.67
N GLU A 154 -15.75 12.56 -6.97
CA GLU A 154 -16.34 11.34 -6.39
C GLU A 154 -16.18 11.30 -4.86
N GLU A 155 -15.00 11.60 -4.33
CA GLU A 155 -14.73 11.64 -2.89
C GLU A 155 -15.49 12.76 -2.16
N ARG A 156 -15.74 13.89 -2.84
CA ARG A 156 -16.54 15.00 -2.31
C ARG A 156 -18.04 14.68 -2.33
N ASN A 157 -18.53 14.08 -3.42
CA ASN A 157 -19.95 13.78 -3.61
C ASN A 157 -20.41 12.51 -2.88
N GLY A 158 -19.51 11.53 -2.64
CA GLY A 158 -19.79 10.31 -1.89
C GLY A 158 -19.79 10.48 -0.36
N LYS A 159 -19.53 11.69 0.14
CA LYS A 159 -19.62 12.06 1.56
C LYS A 159 -20.91 12.85 1.89
N GLY A 160 -21.87 12.90 0.97
CA GLY A 160 -23.18 13.53 1.13
C GLY A 160 -24.28 12.54 1.47
#